data_AF-A0A7C5T235-F1
#
_entry.id   AF-A0A7C5T235-F1
#
_cell.length_a   1.000
_cell.length_b   1.000
_cell.length_c   1.000
_cell.angle_alpha   90.00
_cell.angle_beta   90.00
_cell.angle_gamma   90.00
#
_symmetry.space_group_name_H-M   'P 1'
#
loop_
_entity.id
_entity.type
_entity.pdbx_description
1 polymer ?
#
loop_
_entity_poly.entity_id
_entity_poly.type
_entity_poly.pdbx_seq_one_letter_code
_entity_poly.pdbx_strand_id
1 'polypeptide(L)'
;MSVEQRVLRYLRENPGATPRAIADALGISLAQVRAVLNRLRDSGYVTRVPGGGYYARAPPSSDITPEVNSGKASVTPIPADTLDILKELEGEVRELRQRLEKLEKEVRELRIVVDSLSKARAQQPQEQVQDRFIREIKMRKVLKLPEALAIATKPIDEYVKAGAVKVFADLVVDREFFEEFSKRFPIRKSQLSELSDIERELLNSLIREGLVYLYGGREYRLSRV
;
A
#
# COMPACT_ATOMS: atom_id res chain seq x y z
N MET A 1 -27.63 -17.84 -29.33
CA MET A 1 -27.41 -16.37 -29.40
C MET A 1 -26.36 -16.07 -30.44
N SER A 2 -26.56 -15.07 -31.30
CA SER A 2 -25.57 -14.70 -32.33
C SER A 2 -24.30 -14.15 -31.67
N VAL A 3 -23.16 -14.33 -32.33
CA VAL A 3 -21.86 -13.80 -31.89
C VAL A 3 -21.91 -12.27 -31.74
N GLU A 4 -22.63 -11.58 -32.63
CA GLU A 4 -22.83 -10.12 -32.60
C GLU A 4 -23.55 -9.64 -31.34
N GLN A 5 -24.63 -10.35 -30.93
CA GLN A 5 -25.38 -10.03 -29.72
C GLN A 5 -24.55 -10.25 -28.46
N ARG A 6 -23.69 -11.29 -28.45
CA ARG A 6 -22.75 -11.55 -27.35
C ARG A 6 -21.71 -10.45 -27.22
N VAL A 7 -21.17 -9.97 -28.34
CA VAL A 7 -20.22 -8.84 -28.37
C VAL A 7 -20.87 -7.53 -27.91
N LEU A 8 -22.10 -7.23 -28.37
CA LEU A 8 -22.82 -6.02 -27.94
C LEU A 8 -23.18 -6.04 -26.45
N ARG A 9 -23.63 -7.18 -25.91
CA ARG A 9 -23.88 -7.32 -24.48
C ARG A 9 -22.61 -7.08 -23.68
N TYR A 10 -21.50 -7.70 -24.07
CA TYR A 10 -20.21 -7.53 -23.40
C TYR A 10 -19.73 -6.07 -23.43
N LEU A 11 -19.92 -5.37 -24.55
CA LEU A 11 -19.57 -3.96 -24.69
C LEU A 11 -20.46 -3.00 -23.89
N ARG A 12 -21.69 -3.39 -23.55
CA ARG A 12 -22.56 -2.62 -22.64
C ARG A 12 -22.11 -2.74 -21.19
N GLU A 13 -21.64 -3.92 -20.80
CA GLU A 13 -21.12 -4.19 -19.46
C GLU A 13 -19.69 -3.67 -19.28
N ASN A 14 -18.88 -3.67 -20.35
CA ASN A 14 -17.47 -3.27 -20.34
C ASN A 14 -17.19 -2.22 -21.43
N PRO A 15 -17.57 -0.95 -21.17
CA PRO A 15 -17.44 0.12 -22.15
C PRO A 15 -15.94 0.47 -22.36
N GLY A 16 -15.46 0.39 -23.60
CA GLY A 16 -14.05 0.63 -23.95
C GLY A 16 -13.17 -0.60 -24.08
N ALA A 17 -13.77 -1.79 -24.06
CA ALA A 17 -13.02 -3.04 -24.24
C ALA A 17 -12.29 -3.09 -25.60
N THR A 18 -11.10 -3.68 -25.59
CA THR A 18 -10.30 -3.92 -26.80
C THR A 18 -10.73 -5.22 -27.48
N PRO A 19 -10.50 -5.39 -28.80
CA PRO A 19 -10.81 -6.63 -29.50
C PRO A 19 -10.18 -7.88 -28.86
N ARG A 20 -9.04 -7.73 -28.19
CA ARG A 20 -8.35 -8.80 -27.48
C ARG A 20 -9.09 -9.20 -26.21
N ALA A 21 -9.47 -8.23 -25.38
CA ALA A 21 -10.25 -8.49 -24.16
C ALA A 21 -11.60 -9.17 -24.47
N ILE A 22 -12.26 -8.76 -25.57
CA ILE A 22 -13.52 -9.37 -26.03
C ILE A 22 -13.30 -10.81 -26.49
N ALA A 23 -12.21 -11.09 -27.21
CA ALA A 23 -11.85 -12.43 -27.67
C ALA A 23 -11.60 -13.39 -26.50
N ASP A 24 -10.79 -12.93 -25.53
CA ASP A 24 -10.43 -13.70 -24.35
C ASP A 24 -11.66 -13.97 -23.45
N ALA A 25 -12.56 -12.99 -23.29
CA ALA A 25 -13.75 -13.13 -22.46
C ALA A 25 -14.86 -13.99 -23.10
N LEU A 26 -15.01 -13.94 -24.43
CA LEU A 26 -16.06 -14.69 -25.13
C LEU A 26 -15.61 -16.06 -25.64
N GLY A 27 -14.30 -16.35 -25.59
CA GLY A 27 -13.69 -17.56 -26.13
C GLY A 27 -13.74 -17.63 -27.66
N ILE A 28 -13.65 -16.48 -28.33
CA ILE A 28 -13.82 -16.34 -29.78
C ILE A 28 -12.50 -15.88 -30.39
N SER A 29 -12.19 -16.31 -31.62
CA SER A 29 -10.95 -15.89 -32.27
C SER A 29 -10.91 -14.37 -32.49
N LEU A 30 -9.73 -13.77 -32.32
CA LEU A 30 -9.50 -12.33 -32.49
C LEU A 30 -9.92 -11.83 -33.89
N ALA A 31 -9.73 -12.66 -34.92
CA ALA A 31 -10.13 -12.35 -36.30
C ALA A 31 -11.65 -12.24 -36.44
N GLN A 32 -12.40 -13.16 -35.83
CA GLN A 32 -13.87 -13.12 -35.83
C GLN A 32 -14.40 -11.91 -35.05
N VAL A 33 -13.79 -11.58 -33.90
CA VAL A 33 -14.16 -10.39 -33.13
C VAL A 33 -13.93 -9.11 -33.94
N ARG A 34 -12.80 -9.00 -34.65
CA ARG A 34 -12.52 -7.85 -35.52
C ARG A 34 -13.54 -7.74 -36.67
N ALA A 35 -13.88 -8.85 -37.30
CA ALA A 35 -14.89 -8.89 -38.37
C ALA A 35 -16.27 -8.43 -37.86
N VAL A 36 -16.67 -8.91 -36.68
CA VAL A 36 -17.93 -8.55 -36.03
C VAL A 36 -17.95 -7.09 -35.60
N LEU A 37 -16.88 -6.58 -35.00
CA LEU A 37 -16.78 -5.17 -34.61
C LEU A 37 -16.82 -4.23 -35.81
N ASN A 38 -16.19 -4.60 -36.93
CA ASN A 38 -16.28 -3.82 -38.16
C ASN A 38 -17.72 -3.78 -38.68
N ARG A 39 -18.40 -4.93 -38.78
CA ARG A 39 -19.81 -4.97 -39.18
C ARG A 39 -20.71 -4.14 -38.26
N LEU A 40 -20.54 -4.30 -36.94
CA LEU A 40 -21.31 -3.57 -35.94
C LEU A 40 -21.04 -2.05 -35.99
N ARG A 41 -19.80 -1.65 -36.27
CA ARG A 41 -19.43 -0.25 -36.49
C ARG A 41 -20.06 0.30 -37.76
N ASP A 42 -19.99 -0.44 -38.86
CA ASP A 42 -20.54 -0.02 -40.14
C ASP A 42 -22.08 0.10 -40.09
N SER A 43 -22.73 -0.71 -39.25
CA SER A 43 -24.16 -0.61 -38.91
C SER A 43 -24.51 0.41 -37.80
N GLY A 44 -23.53 1.14 -37.26
CA GLY A 44 -23.76 2.22 -36.28
C GLY A 44 -24.02 1.78 -34.84
N TYR A 45 -23.94 0.49 -34.52
CA TYR A 45 -24.14 -0.04 -33.16
C TYR A 45 -22.91 0.08 -32.27
N VAL A 46 -21.72 0.35 -32.82
CA VAL A 46 -20.46 0.42 -32.05
C VAL A 46 -19.59 1.56 -32.56
N THR A 47 -18.99 2.32 -31.64
CA THR A 47 -18.03 3.39 -31.97
C THR A 47 -16.64 3.07 -31.40
N ARG A 48 -15.60 3.42 -32.14
CA ARG A 48 -14.20 3.31 -31.69
C ARG A 48 -13.78 4.58 -30.96
N VAL A 49 -13.17 4.43 -29.79
CA VAL A 49 -12.66 5.54 -28.97
C VAL A 49 -11.16 5.72 -29.18
N PRO A 50 -10.61 6.95 -29.04
CA PRO A 50 -9.17 7.19 -29.06
C PRO A 50 -8.48 6.27 -28.04
N GLY A 51 -7.53 5.45 -28.50
CA GLY A 51 -6.91 4.38 -27.70
C GLY A 51 -7.28 2.95 -28.13
N GLY A 52 -8.17 2.77 -29.10
CA GLY A 52 -8.40 1.47 -29.75
C GLY A 52 -9.46 0.56 -29.12
N GLY A 53 -10.18 1.06 -28.12
CA GLY A 53 -11.36 0.41 -27.53
C GLY A 53 -12.65 0.68 -28.30
N TYR A 54 -13.68 -0.11 -28.01
CA TYR A 54 -15.00 -0.02 -28.61
C TYR A 54 -16.09 0.18 -27.54
N TYR A 55 -17.15 0.90 -27.88
CA TYR A 55 -18.31 1.13 -27.01
C TYR A 55 -19.59 0.82 -27.79
N ALA A 56 -20.57 0.17 -27.14
CA ALA A 56 -21.87 -0.06 -27.73
C ALA A 56 -22.70 1.23 -27.76
N ARG A 57 -23.16 1.64 -28.94
CA ARG A 57 -24.15 2.70 -29.13
C ARG A 57 -25.55 2.07 -29.02
N ALA A 58 -26.47 2.72 -28.33
CA ALA A 58 -27.88 2.32 -28.41
C ALA A 58 -28.34 2.41 -29.89
N PRO A 59 -29.21 1.49 -30.36
CA PRO A 59 -29.77 1.62 -31.70
C PRO A 59 -30.28 3.04 -31.91
N PRO A 60 -29.95 3.71 -33.03
CA PRO A 60 -30.82 4.78 -33.49
C PRO A 60 -32.19 4.14 -33.69
N SER A 61 -33.19 4.59 -32.94
CA SER A 61 -34.59 4.41 -33.35
C SER A 61 -34.66 4.81 -34.82
N SER A 62 -35.24 3.95 -35.63
CA SER A 62 -35.34 4.05 -37.08
C SER A 62 -36.28 5.19 -37.52
N ASP A 63 -36.04 6.42 -37.06
CA ASP A 63 -36.80 7.63 -37.38
C ASP A 63 -35.91 8.89 -37.25
N ILE A 64 -34.77 8.94 -37.93
CA ILE A 64 -34.12 10.24 -38.20
C ILE A 64 -33.52 10.21 -39.61
N THR A 65 -34.34 10.51 -40.61
CA THR A 65 -33.86 11.17 -41.84
C THR A 65 -33.48 12.62 -41.50
N PRO A 66 -32.29 13.10 -41.91
CA PRO A 66 -31.92 14.50 -41.69
C PRO A 66 -32.56 15.35 -42.80
N GLU A 67 -33.78 15.84 -42.59
CA GLU A 67 -34.28 16.97 -43.37
C GLU A 67 -33.80 18.28 -42.73
N VAL A 68 -32.86 18.90 -43.43
CA VAL A 68 -32.49 20.30 -43.31
C VAL A 68 -33.74 21.13 -43.64
N ASN A 69 -34.34 21.80 -42.65
CA ASN A 69 -35.39 22.77 -42.93
C ASN A 69 -35.15 24.09 -42.19
N SER A 70 -34.81 25.09 -43.01
CA SER A 70 -34.73 26.50 -42.71
C SER A 70 -36.12 27.11 -42.48
N GLY A 71 -36.30 27.79 -41.35
CA GLY A 71 -37.21 28.94 -41.25
C GLY A 71 -38.51 28.73 -40.44
N LYS A 72 -38.53 29.33 -39.24
CA LYS A 72 -39.53 30.28 -38.69
C LYS A 72 -39.60 30.14 -37.16
N ALA A 73 -38.94 31.07 -36.47
CA ALA A 73 -39.03 31.20 -35.02
C ALA A 73 -40.40 31.77 -34.64
N SER A 74 -41.26 30.93 -34.03
CA SER A 74 -42.33 31.40 -33.17
C SER A 74 -41.75 31.60 -31.76
N VAL A 75 -41.48 32.84 -31.38
CA VAL A 75 -41.09 33.19 -30.01
C VAL A 75 -42.35 33.15 -29.16
N THR A 76 -42.56 32.04 -28.44
CA THR A 76 -43.46 32.02 -27.27
C THR A 76 -42.86 32.89 -26.17
N PRO A 77 -43.65 33.74 -25.49
CA PRO A 77 -43.14 34.54 -24.38
C PRO A 77 -42.71 33.61 -23.25
N ILE A 78 -41.45 33.74 -22.85
CA ILE A 78 -40.85 33.01 -21.73
C ILE A 78 -41.65 33.38 -20.46
N PRO A 79 -42.32 32.43 -19.77
CA PRO A 79 -43.10 32.73 -18.59
C PRO A 79 -42.18 33.26 -17.47
N ALA A 80 -42.59 34.32 -16.78
CA ALA A 80 -41.78 35.04 -15.79
C ALA A 80 -41.18 34.12 -14.71
N ASP A 81 -41.89 33.06 -14.35
CA ASP A 81 -41.46 32.03 -13.38
C ASP A 81 -40.15 31.34 -13.78
N THR A 82 -39.85 31.25 -15.08
CA THR A 82 -38.58 30.65 -15.55
C THR A 82 -37.39 31.56 -15.29
N LEU A 83 -37.56 32.88 -15.23
CA LEU A 83 -36.47 33.81 -14.92
C LEU A 83 -36.06 33.75 -13.45
N ASP A 84 -37.01 33.47 -12.56
CA ASP A 84 -36.74 33.31 -11.13
C ASP A 84 -36.07 31.97 -10.85
N ILE A 85 -36.52 30.88 -11.49
CA ILE A 85 -35.85 29.57 -11.44
C ILE A 85 -34.42 29.67 -11.99
N LEU A 86 -34.20 30.41 -13.09
CA LEU A 86 -32.86 30.60 -13.65
C LEU A 86 -31.93 31.37 -12.71
N LYS A 87 -32.44 32.38 -12.00
CA LYS A 87 -31.67 33.12 -10.98
C LYS A 87 -31.33 32.25 -9.77
N GLU A 88 -32.26 31.40 -9.34
CA GLU A 88 -32.05 30.46 -8.24
C GLU A 88 -31.00 29.40 -8.62
N LEU A 89 -31.11 28.82 -9.83
CA LEU A 89 -30.10 27.92 -10.39
C LEU A 89 -28.72 28.60 -10.53
N GLU A 90 -28.69 29.86 -10.95
CA GLU A 90 -27.45 30.61 -11.08
C GLU A 90 -26.80 30.85 -9.70
N GLY A 91 -27.62 31.08 -8.67
CA GLY A 91 -27.19 31.14 -7.27
C GLY A 91 -26.60 29.82 -6.79
N GLU A 92 -27.29 28.71 -7.01
CA GLU A 92 -26.82 27.36 -6.64
C GLU A 92 -25.53 26.99 -7.37
N VAL A 93 -25.44 27.25 -8.68
CA VAL A 93 -24.23 27.00 -9.47
C VAL A 93 -23.06 27.84 -8.95
N ARG A 94 -23.31 29.08 -8.55
CA ARG A 94 -22.28 29.94 -7.96
C ARG A 94 -21.81 29.42 -6.60
N GLU A 95 -22.73 28.95 -5.77
CA GLU A 95 -22.39 28.36 -4.47
C GLU A 95 -21.61 27.04 -4.64
N LEU A 96 -22.04 26.17 -5.55
CA LEU A 96 -21.35 24.94 -5.87
C LEU A 96 -19.93 25.20 -6.38
N ARG A 97 -19.75 26.21 -7.23
CA ARG A 97 -18.41 26.64 -7.69
C ARG A 97 -17.53 27.09 -6.53
N GLN A 98 -18.06 27.87 -5.59
CA GLN A 98 -17.30 28.30 -4.41
C GLN A 98 -16.94 27.13 -3.49
N ARG A 99 -17.86 26.17 -3.28
CA ARG A 99 -17.59 24.96 -2.49
C ARG A 99 -16.53 24.08 -3.15
N LEU A 100 -16.59 23.94 -4.47
CA LEU A 100 -15.62 23.16 -5.25
C LEU A 100 -14.23 23.81 -5.18
N GLU A 101 -14.13 25.14 -5.28
CA GLU A 101 -12.85 25.84 -5.15
C GLU A 101 -12.22 25.69 -3.75
N LYS A 102 -13.05 25.69 -2.68
CA LYS A 102 -12.59 25.42 -1.30
C LYS A 102 -12.08 23.99 -1.15
N LEU A 103 -12.86 23.01 -1.61
CA LEU A 103 -12.47 21.60 -1.57
C LEU A 103 -11.19 21.33 -2.37
N GLU A 104 -11.03 21.95 -3.54
CA GLU A 104 -9.79 21.84 -4.31
C GLU A 104 -8.58 22.42 -3.56
N LYS A 105 -8.75 23.53 -2.82
CA LYS A 105 -7.69 24.10 -1.98
C LYS A 105 -7.34 23.15 -0.84
N GLU A 106 -8.33 22.63 -0.11
CA GLU A 106 -8.12 21.66 0.97
C GLU A 106 -7.44 20.38 0.47
N VAL A 107 -7.86 19.84 -0.68
CA VAL A 107 -7.22 18.65 -1.27
C VAL A 107 -5.78 18.94 -1.68
N ARG A 108 -5.47 20.14 -2.21
CA ARG A 108 -4.09 20.53 -2.51
C ARG A 108 -3.24 20.61 -1.25
N GLU A 109 -3.75 21.20 -0.19
CA GLU A 109 -3.06 21.30 1.10
C GLU A 109 -2.81 19.91 1.71
N LEU A 110 -3.83 19.05 1.73
CA LEU A 110 -3.71 17.67 2.18
C LEU A 110 -2.71 16.89 1.33
N ARG A 111 -2.67 17.10 0.02
CA ARG A 111 -1.69 16.46 -0.85
C ARG A 111 -0.26 16.90 -0.52
N ILE A 112 -0.04 18.18 -0.23
CA ILE A 112 1.28 18.69 0.20
C ILE A 112 1.68 18.08 1.54
N VAL A 113 0.74 17.96 2.49
CA VAL A 113 0.97 17.31 3.80
C VAL A 113 1.27 15.83 3.63
N VAL A 114 0.52 15.11 2.79
CA VAL A 114 0.78 13.69 2.52
C VAL A 114 2.11 13.49 1.80
N ASP A 115 2.47 14.37 0.87
CA ASP A 115 3.76 14.33 0.17
C ASP A 115 4.94 14.65 1.11
N SER A 116 4.77 15.58 2.05
CA SER A 116 5.79 15.89 3.05
C SER A 116 5.91 14.77 4.10
N LEU A 117 4.80 14.20 4.55
CA LEU A 117 4.77 13.05 5.45
C LEU A 117 5.32 11.79 4.79
N SER A 118 5.03 11.55 3.51
CA SER A 118 5.57 10.40 2.78
C SER A 118 7.07 10.53 2.53
N LYS A 119 7.57 11.74 2.25
CA LYS A 119 9.02 12.01 2.16
C LYS A 119 9.71 11.88 3.52
N ALA A 120 9.10 12.38 4.59
CA ALA A 120 9.59 12.17 5.96
C ALA A 120 9.61 10.68 6.33
N ARG A 121 8.59 9.92 5.90
CA ARG A 121 8.50 8.47 6.08
C ARG A 121 9.47 7.68 5.20
N ALA A 122 9.82 8.17 4.02
CA ALA A 122 10.84 7.56 3.15
C ALA A 122 12.27 7.79 3.65
N GLN A 123 12.48 8.81 4.48
CA GLN A 123 13.75 9.06 5.19
C GLN A 123 13.84 8.33 6.53
N GLN A 124 12.74 7.78 7.04
CA GLN A 124 12.79 6.73 8.05
C GLN A 124 13.04 5.40 7.35
N PRO A 125 14.11 4.65 7.69
CA PRO A 125 14.21 3.27 7.25
C PRO A 125 12.91 2.56 7.68
N GLN A 126 12.34 1.76 6.79
CA GLN A 126 11.12 0.99 7.04
C GLN A 126 11.32 0.04 8.25
N GLU A 127 11.16 0.54 9.46
CA GLU A 127 11.25 -0.21 10.74
C GLU A 127 9.93 -0.88 11.11
N GLN A 128 8.87 -0.72 10.31
CA GLN A 128 7.51 -1.10 10.70
C GLN A 128 6.96 -2.40 10.09
N VAL A 129 7.73 -3.11 9.25
CA VAL A 129 7.56 -4.57 9.19
C VAL A 129 8.37 -5.08 10.38
N GLN A 130 7.80 -4.95 11.58
CA GLN A 130 8.49 -5.20 12.84
C GLN A 130 9.29 -6.49 12.73
N ASP A 131 10.62 -6.33 12.66
CA ASP A 131 11.52 -7.43 12.39
C ASP A 131 11.19 -8.55 13.38
N ARG A 132 10.79 -9.71 12.84
CA ARG A 132 10.36 -10.86 13.66
C ARG A 132 11.42 -11.18 14.72
N PHE A 133 12.68 -11.03 14.33
CA PHE A 133 13.85 -11.12 15.18
C PHE A 133 13.85 -10.10 16.33
N ILE A 134 13.57 -8.83 16.08
CA ILE A 134 13.54 -7.79 17.11
C ILE A 134 12.40 -8.01 18.11
N ARG A 135 11.26 -8.55 17.64
CA ARG A 135 10.19 -8.96 18.55
C ARG A 135 10.64 -10.13 19.42
N GLU A 136 11.21 -11.17 18.81
CA GLU A 136 11.64 -12.37 19.54
C GLU A 136 12.76 -12.09 20.54
N ILE A 137 13.78 -11.29 20.17
CA ILE A 137 14.87 -10.93 21.09
C ILE A 137 14.33 -10.11 22.27
N LYS A 138 13.36 -9.20 22.05
CA LYS A 138 12.75 -8.43 23.15
C LYS A 138 11.94 -9.30 24.11
N MET A 139 11.31 -10.36 23.61
CA MET A 139 10.54 -11.29 24.43
C MET A 139 11.43 -12.28 25.20
N ARG A 140 12.39 -12.91 24.51
CA ARG A 140 13.24 -13.96 25.09
C ARG A 140 14.50 -13.44 25.77
N LYS A 141 14.90 -12.20 25.49
CA LYS A 141 16.10 -11.48 25.98
C LYS A 141 17.43 -12.06 25.50
N VAL A 142 17.53 -13.37 25.39
CA VAL A 142 18.70 -14.10 24.87
C VAL A 142 18.22 -15.12 23.84
N LEU A 143 18.94 -15.22 22.73
CA LEU A 143 18.74 -16.21 21.67
C LEU A 143 20.07 -16.88 21.35
N LYS A 144 20.04 -18.13 20.93
CA LYS A 144 21.23 -18.77 20.36
C LYS A 144 21.48 -18.21 18.96
N LEU A 145 22.75 -18.03 18.58
CA LEU A 145 23.15 -17.55 17.26
C LEU A 145 22.46 -18.31 16.10
N PRO A 146 22.39 -19.66 16.08
CA PRO A 146 21.66 -20.36 15.01
C PRO A 146 20.16 -20.04 14.97
N GLU A 147 19.52 -19.85 16.13
CA GLU A 147 18.10 -19.47 16.19
C GLU A 147 17.91 -18.03 15.71
N ALA A 148 18.77 -17.11 16.15
CA ALA A 148 18.79 -15.74 15.70
C ALA A 148 18.95 -15.65 14.17
N LEU A 149 19.87 -16.44 13.58
CA LEU A 149 20.07 -16.50 12.14
C LEU A 149 18.84 -17.03 11.39
N ALA A 150 18.10 -17.97 11.98
CA ALA A 150 16.90 -18.53 11.36
C ALA A 150 15.72 -17.55 11.31
N ILE A 151 15.69 -16.57 12.21
CA ILE A 151 14.57 -15.65 12.40
C ILE A 151 14.89 -14.24 11.87
N ALA A 152 16.18 -13.90 11.77
CA ALA A 152 16.65 -12.61 11.28
C ALA A 152 16.36 -12.41 9.79
N THR A 153 15.78 -11.26 9.46
CA THR A 153 15.52 -10.87 8.07
C THR A 153 16.77 -10.28 7.41
N LYS A 154 17.69 -9.76 8.22
CA LYS A 154 18.96 -9.12 7.82
C LYS A 154 20.14 -9.87 8.47
N PRO A 155 21.38 -9.69 7.99
CA PRO A 155 22.56 -10.21 8.68
C PRO A 155 22.62 -9.67 10.12
N ILE A 156 23.00 -10.54 11.08
CA ILE A 156 23.04 -10.19 12.52
C ILE A 156 23.91 -8.97 12.78
N ASP A 157 25.00 -8.81 12.03
CA ASP A 157 25.91 -7.67 12.12
C ASP A 157 25.22 -6.32 11.91
N GLU A 158 24.16 -6.26 11.08
CA GLU A 158 23.38 -5.02 10.92
C GLU A 158 22.60 -4.67 12.18
N TYR A 159 22.03 -5.66 12.88
CA TYR A 159 21.34 -5.44 14.15
C TYR A 159 22.31 -5.05 15.27
N VAL A 160 23.55 -5.56 15.23
CA VAL A 160 24.61 -5.17 16.14
C VAL A 160 25.04 -3.72 15.88
N LYS A 161 25.24 -3.34 14.61
CA LYS A 161 25.58 -1.96 14.22
C LYS A 161 24.47 -0.97 14.53
N ALA A 162 23.21 -1.38 14.36
CA ALA A 162 22.05 -0.61 14.78
C ALA A 162 21.96 -0.47 16.32
N GLY A 163 22.76 -1.24 17.06
CA GLY A 163 22.81 -1.20 18.52
C GLY A 163 21.60 -1.85 19.17
N ALA A 164 20.84 -2.68 18.46
CA ALA A 164 19.68 -3.38 19.00
C ALA A 164 20.09 -4.60 19.85
N VAL A 165 21.16 -5.28 19.45
CA VAL A 165 21.62 -6.53 20.07
C VAL A 165 23.13 -6.56 20.22
N LYS A 166 23.62 -7.36 21.17
CA LYS A 166 25.03 -7.72 21.33
C LYS A 166 25.20 -9.22 21.14
N VAL A 167 26.28 -9.62 20.48
CA VAL A 167 26.61 -11.03 20.28
C VAL A 167 27.76 -11.38 21.21
N PHE A 168 27.63 -12.48 21.93
CA PHE A 168 28.62 -13.04 22.85
C PHE A 168 28.76 -14.52 22.56
N ALA A 169 29.90 -14.92 21.98
CA ALA A 169 30.16 -16.28 21.51
C ALA A 169 29.00 -16.86 20.65
N ASP A 170 28.22 -17.78 21.21
CA ASP A 170 27.10 -18.48 20.57
C ASP A 170 25.73 -17.88 20.91
N LEU A 171 25.69 -16.74 21.61
CA LEU A 171 24.46 -16.08 22.05
C LEU A 171 24.32 -14.69 21.43
N VAL A 172 23.08 -14.33 21.13
CA VAL A 172 22.64 -13.00 20.76
C VAL A 172 21.74 -12.48 21.87
N VAL A 173 22.05 -11.30 22.36
CA VAL A 173 21.48 -10.75 23.58
C VAL A 173 20.91 -9.37 23.28
N ASP A 174 19.71 -9.11 23.79
CA ASP A 174 19.10 -7.79 23.74
C ASP A 174 19.98 -6.76 24.50
N ARG A 175 20.20 -5.59 23.90
CA ARG A 175 21.11 -4.60 24.48
C ARG A 175 20.62 -4.10 25.85
N GLU A 176 19.33 -3.81 25.98
CA GLU A 176 18.75 -3.28 27.23
C GLU A 176 18.92 -4.30 28.35
N PHE A 177 18.63 -5.57 28.05
CA PHE A 177 18.85 -6.66 28.99
C PHE A 177 20.32 -6.81 29.42
N PHE A 178 21.26 -6.74 28.47
CA PHE A 178 22.69 -6.79 28.81
C PHE A 178 23.11 -5.63 29.70
N GLU A 179 22.61 -4.42 29.45
CA GLU A 179 22.93 -3.24 30.27
C GLU A 179 22.37 -3.37 31.69
N GLU A 180 21.15 -3.88 31.85
CA GLU A 180 20.56 -4.19 33.15
C GLU A 180 21.33 -5.28 33.90
N PHE A 181 21.70 -6.35 33.19
CA PHE A 181 22.50 -7.43 33.76
C PHE A 181 23.89 -6.93 34.16
N SER A 182 24.52 -6.09 33.34
CA SER A 182 25.84 -5.51 33.59
C SER A 182 25.87 -4.65 34.86
N LYS A 183 24.77 -3.96 35.21
CA LYS A 183 24.64 -3.19 36.46
C LYS A 183 24.68 -4.05 37.71
N ARG A 184 24.40 -5.35 37.61
CA ARG A 184 24.45 -6.29 38.76
C ARG A 184 25.87 -6.74 39.09
N PHE A 185 26.85 -6.45 38.23
CA PHE A 185 28.24 -6.76 38.53
C PHE A 185 28.81 -5.76 39.54
N PRO A 186 29.61 -6.23 40.52
CA PRO A 186 30.10 -7.60 40.70
C PRO A 186 29.08 -8.57 41.32
N ILE A 187 28.96 -9.79 40.76
CA ILE A 187 28.03 -10.82 41.23
C ILE A 187 28.78 -11.80 42.14
N ARG A 188 28.33 -11.98 43.39
CA ARG A 188 28.95 -12.94 44.31
C ARG A 188 28.60 -14.38 43.95
N LYS A 189 29.49 -15.32 44.29
CA LYS A 189 29.23 -16.76 44.07
C LYS A 189 27.97 -17.26 44.78
N SER A 190 27.63 -16.67 45.92
CA SER A 190 26.40 -16.95 46.66
C SER A 190 25.13 -16.44 45.96
N GLN A 191 25.23 -15.46 45.05
CA GLN A 191 24.10 -14.85 44.34
C GLN A 191 23.78 -15.58 43.02
N LEU A 192 24.57 -16.58 42.61
CA LEU A 192 24.31 -17.39 41.41
C LEU A 192 23.01 -18.18 41.47
N SER A 193 22.55 -18.53 42.68
CA SER A 193 21.26 -19.18 42.88
C SER A 193 20.07 -18.25 42.68
N GLU A 194 20.29 -16.93 42.75
CA GLU A 194 19.25 -15.91 42.55
C GLU A 194 19.11 -15.51 41.07
N LEU A 195 20.09 -15.86 40.23
CA LEU A 195 20.04 -15.61 38.79
C LEU A 195 19.05 -16.57 38.12
N SER A 196 18.29 -16.02 37.16
CA SER A 196 17.45 -16.85 36.29
C SER A 196 18.31 -17.75 35.40
N ASP A 197 17.71 -18.82 34.86
CA ASP A 197 18.44 -19.74 33.96
C ASP A 197 19.01 -19.02 32.73
N ILE A 198 18.29 -18.02 32.20
CA ILE A 198 18.71 -17.18 31.08
C ILE A 198 19.93 -16.32 31.45
N GLU A 199 19.90 -15.69 32.63
CA GLU A 199 21.03 -14.89 33.13
C GLU A 199 22.26 -15.75 33.42
N ARG A 200 22.06 -16.99 33.89
CA ARG A 200 23.14 -17.96 34.12
C ARG A 200 23.76 -18.42 32.80
N GLU A 201 22.95 -18.65 31.77
CA GLU A 201 23.43 -18.98 30.42
C GLU A 201 24.25 -17.83 29.84
N LEU A 202 23.77 -16.59 29.96
CA LEU A 202 24.52 -15.40 29.58
C LEU A 202 25.86 -15.30 30.34
N LEU A 203 25.85 -15.46 31.66
CA LEU A 203 27.06 -15.41 32.49
C LEU A 203 28.09 -16.46 32.06
N ASN A 204 27.65 -17.69 31.81
CA ASN A 204 28.53 -18.76 31.34
C ASN A 204 29.15 -18.44 29.97
N SER A 205 28.37 -17.85 29.06
CA SER A 205 28.89 -17.40 27.76
C SER A 205 29.92 -16.29 27.93
N LEU A 206 29.65 -15.30 28.78
CA LEU A 206 30.59 -14.22 29.08
C LEU A 206 31.89 -14.72 29.74
N ILE A 207 31.81 -15.76 30.57
CA ILE A 207 33.00 -16.42 31.15
C ILE A 207 33.82 -17.13 30.05
N ARG A 208 33.16 -17.84 29.14
CA ARG A 208 33.83 -18.52 28.00
C ARG A 208 34.53 -17.53 27.07
N GLU A 209 33.94 -16.37 26.86
CA GLU A 209 34.51 -15.30 26.04
C GLU A 209 35.61 -14.51 26.78
N GLY A 210 35.81 -14.76 28.08
CA GLY A 210 36.81 -14.06 28.90
C GLY A 210 36.40 -12.63 29.29
N LEU A 211 35.14 -12.25 29.05
CA LEU A 211 34.57 -10.96 29.43
C LEU A 211 34.22 -10.88 30.91
N VAL A 212 34.08 -12.03 31.57
CA VAL A 212 33.83 -12.13 33.00
C VAL A 212 34.85 -13.07 33.63
N TYR A 213 35.45 -12.65 34.74
CA TYR A 213 36.40 -13.47 35.49
C TYR A 213 36.01 -13.57 36.96
N LEU A 214 36.41 -14.67 37.60
CA LEU A 214 36.18 -14.90 39.02
C LEU A 214 37.33 -14.28 39.84
N TYR A 215 37.05 -13.16 40.50
CA TYR A 215 38.00 -12.47 41.36
C TYR A 215 38.05 -13.11 42.76
N GLY A 216 39.25 -13.53 43.17
CA GLY A 216 39.51 -14.09 44.50
C GLY A 216 38.68 -15.33 44.86
N GLY A 217 38.13 -16.04 43.85
CA GLY A 217 37.25 -17.19 44.05
C GLY A 217 35.85 -16.86 44.60
N ARG A 218 35.52 -15.58 44.77
CA ARG A 218 34.33 -15.13 45.53
C ARG A 218 33.30 -14.39 44.69
N GLU A 219 33.73 -13.61 43.70
CA GLU A 219 32.83 -12.76 42.92
C GLU A 219 33.24 -12.66 41.46
N TYR A 220 32.25 -12.64 40.57
CA TYR A 220 32.41 -12.44 39.15
C TYR A 220 32.48 -10.94 38.86
N ARG A 221 33.51 -10.54 38.12
CA ARG A 221 33.75 -9.15 37.69
C ARG A 221 33.86 -9.10 36.18
N LEU A 222 33.40 -7.99 35.59
CA LEU A 222 33.63 -7.71 34.17
C LEU A 222 35.13 -7.46 33.97
N SER A 223 35.71 -8.21 33.04
CA SER A 223 37.03 -7.94 32.50
C SER A 223 36.97 -6.59 31.80
N ARG A 224 37.83 -5.65 32.20
CA ARG A 224 37.93 -4.38 31.48
C ARG A 224 38.52 -4.68 30.10
N VAL A 225 37.71 -4.50 29.07
CA VAL A 225 38.15 -4.32 27.68
C VAL A 225 38.39 -2.82 27.48
#